data_AF-A0A4S4F5D1-F1
#
_entry.id   AF-A0A4S4F5D1-F1
#
_cell.length_a   1.000
_cell.length_b   1.000
_cell.length_c   1.000
_cell.angle_alpha   90.00
_cell.angle_beta   90.00
_cell.angle_gamma   90.00
#
_symmetry.space_group_name_H-M   'P 1'
#
loop_
_entity.id
_entity.type
_entity.pdbx_description
1 polymer ?
#
loop_
_entity_poly.entity_id
_entity_poly.type
_entity_poly.pdbx_seq_one_letter_code
_entity_poly.pdbx_strand_id
1 'polypeptide(L)'
;MSAQTPIYGIEYPTESDLVRDIADHLKTEAQTVETALHEVDQRATPAGSTPVIAQNYDQLSTLGGVTGQTGYVTNDESGRNGMYIRGANGWTRGGTTAPADGTNLELANNDGWDATDSKAYLFMGMMLVHIRVTRKTANWTKNCYQQEKIAQLGPLLRPPQHYHFRGFATNGGAKVPDVGILVQVDGSVMIESLANNMTINKDALITCACIFPTVQF
;
A
#
# COMPACT_ATOMS: atom_id res chain seq x y z
N MET A 1 -25.14 39.65 13.04
CA MET A 1 -24.05 38.68 13.25
C MET A 1 -23.30 39.16 14.47
N SER A 2 -23.54 38.55 15.62
CA SER A 2 -23.04 39.04 16.92
C SER A 2 -21.87 38.21 17.48
N ALA A 3 -21.52 37.10 16.86
CA ALA A 3 -20.42 36.24 17.29
C ALA A 3 -19.50 35.86 16.12
N GLN A 4 -18.26 35.50 16.47
CA GLN A 4 -17.21 35.13 15.55
C GLN A 4 -16.46 33.90 16.04
N THR A 5 -15.89 33.14 15.12
CA THR A 5 -14.99 32.03 15.44
C THR A 5 -13.60 32.55 15.86
N PRO A 6 -12.89 31.89 16.79
CA PRO A 6 -11.68 32.43 17.44
C PRO A 6 -10.42 32.58 16.59
N ILE A 7 -10.25 31.84 15.49
CA ILE A 7 -9.00 31.81 14.69
C ILE A 7 -9.10 32.75 13.48
N TYR A 8 -10.17 32.61 12.69
CA TYR A 8 -10.36 33.34 11.43
C TYR A 8 -11.48 34.38 11.48
N GLY A 9 -12.18 34.51 12.62
CA GLY A 9 -13.22 35.52 12.78
C GLY A 9 -14.45 35.29 11.90
N ILE A 10 -14.79 34.03 11.59
CA ILE A 10 -15.95 33.72 10.75
C ILE A 10 -17.21 34.09 11.54
N GLU A 11 -17.96 35.04 11.00
CA GLU A 11 -19.18 35.53 11.64
C GLU A 11 -20.31 34.50 11.60
N TYR A 12 -21.08 34.41 12.69
CA TYR A 12 -22.30 33.61 12.75
C TYR A 12 -23.36 34.30 13.65
N PRO A 13 -24.66 34.04 13.44
CA PRO A 13 -25.71 34.61 14.25
C PRO A 13 -25.85 33.88 15.58
N THR A 14 -26.24 34.60 16.62
CA THR A 14 -26.65 34.04 17.92
C THR A 14 -28.16 34.21 18.12
N GLU A 15 -28.71 33.66 19.20
CA GLU A 15 -30.13 33.82 19.54
C GLU A 15 -30.58 35.30 19.64
N SER A 16 -29.64 36.20 19.95
CA SER A 16 -29.90 37.64 20.02
C SER A 16 -30.06 38.33 18.66
N ASP A 17 -29.64 37.68 17.56
CA ASP A 17 -29.76 38.19 16.20
C ASP A 17 -31.16 37.96 15.58
N LEU A 18 -32.15 37.48 16.38
CA LEU A 18 -33.53 37.20 15.96
C LEU A 18 -33.64 36.19 14.80
N VAL A 19 -32.60 35.39 14.57
CA VAL A 19 -32.59 34.31 13.57
C VAL A 19 -33.21 33.06 14.19
N ARG A 20 -34.49 32.81 13.88
CA ARG A 20 -35.25 31.71 14.48
C ARG A 20 -34.77 30.35 13.98
N ASP A 21 -34.61 29.41 14.92
CA ASP A 21 -34.48 27.95 14.71
C ASP A 21 -33.22 27.44 13.95
N ILE A 22 -32.28 28.29 13.54
CA ILE A 22 -31.06 27.87 12.81
C ILE A 22 -29.73 28.44 13.33
N ALA A 23 -29.73 29.29 14.37
CA ALA A 23 -28.53 29.94 14.88
C ALA A 23 -27.45 28.92 15.33
N ASP A 24 -27.86 27.86 16.03
CA ASP A 24 -26.95 26.78 16.43
C ASP A 24 -26.37 25.99 15.25
N HIS A 25 -27.15 25.82 14.19
CA HIS A 25 -26.68 25.16 12.97
C HIS A 25 -25.60 26.00 12.29
N LEU A 26 -25.86 27.30 12.10
CA LEU A 26 -24.90 28.24 11.49
C LEU A 26 -23.64 28.42 12.33
N LYS A 27 -23.75 28.39 13.67
CA LYS A 27 -22.61 28.33 14.58
C LYS A 27 -21.77 27.08 14.32
N THR A 28 -22.42 25.92 14.23
CA THR A 28 -21.75 24.64 13.99
C THR A 28 -21.05 24.63 12.63
N GLU A 29 -21.69 25.18 11.60
CA GLU A 29 -21.09 25.34 10.28
C GLU A 29 -19.86 26.25 10.32
N ALA A 30 -19.96 27.43 10.95
CA ALA A 30 -18.84 28.36 11.07
C ALA A 30 -17.64 27.72 11.81
N GLN A 31 -17.90 26.99 12.90
CA GLN A 31 -16.86 26.25 13.63
C GLN A 31 -16.24 25.12 12.80
N THR A 32 -17.04 24.44 11.98
CA THR A 32 -16.56 23.37 11.09
C THR A 32 -15.68 23.94 10.00
N VAL A 33 -16.08 25.06 9.37
CA VAL A 33 -15.28 25.75 8.35
C VAL A 33 -13.97 26.25 8.95
N GLU A 34 -14.00 26.88 10.13
CA GLU A 34 -12.77 27.33 10.80
C GLU A 34 -11.83 26.16 11.10
N THR A 35 -12.36 25.05 11.62
CA THR A 35 -11.55 23.86 11.91
C THR A 35 -10.88 23.32 10.65
N ALA A 36 -11.62 23.23 9.53
CA ALA A 36 -11.10 22.79 8.26
C ALA A 36 -10.02 23.73 7.70
N LEU A 37 -10.23 25.05 7.78
CA LEU A 37 -9.23 26.04 7.38
C LEU A 37 -7.98 25.95 8.25
N HIS A 38 -8.15 25.77 9.56
CA HIS A 38 -7.04 25.65 10.50
C HIS A 38 -6.18 24.42 10.20
N GLU A 39 -6.81 23.28 9.90
CA GLU A 39 -6.08 22.09 9.49
C GLU A 39 -5.28 22.30 8.20
N VAL A 40 -5.85 23.00 7.21
CA VAL A 40 -5.16 23.30 5.94
C VAL A 40 -3.95 24.20 6.19
N ASP A 41 -4.11 25.26 6.98
CA ASP A 41 -3.03 26.19 7.31
C ASP A 41 -1.89 25.49 8.05
N GLN A 42 -2.20 24.64 9.03
CA GLN A 42 -1.18 23.89 9.76
C GLN A 42 -0.33 23.02 8.83
N ARG A 43 -0.94 22.39 7.81
CA ARG A 43 -0.22 21.59 6.80
C ARG A 43 0.68 22.43 5.90
N ALA A 44 0.32 23.69 5.67
CA ALA A 44 1.09 24.62 4.84
C ALA A 44 2.28 25.27 5.59
N THR A 45 2.36 25.11 6.92
CA THR A 45 3.52 25.61 7.68
C THR A 45 4.77 24.77 7.40
N PRO A 46 5.98 25.37 7.48
CA PRO A 46 7.23 24.61 7.39
C PRO A 46 7.28 23.43 8.38
N ALA A 47 6.79 23.64 9.61
CA ALA A 47 6.72 22.60 10.64
C ALA A 47 5.77 21.46 10.25
N GLY A 48 4.59 21.76 9.70
CA GLY A 48 3.62 20.75 9.22
C GLY A 48 4.05 20.03 7.94
N SER A 49 4.91 20.65 7.12
CA SER A 49 5.45 20.04 5.90
C SER A 49 6.73 19.22 6.11
N THR A 50 7.47 19.48 7.20
CA THR A 50 8.74 18.80 7.47
C THR A 50 8.47 17.39 7.99
N PRO A 51 9.14 16.34 7.47
CA PRO A 51 8.96 15.00 8.00
C PRO A 51 9.35 14.87 9.48
N VAL A 52 8.54 14.18 10.27
CA VAL A 52 8.88 13.85 11.67
C VAL A 52 9.81 12.64 11.69
N ILE A 53 11.03 12.79 12.18
CA ILE A 53 12.02 11.71 12.21
C ILE A 53 12.14 11.16 13.64
N ALA A 54 12.07 9.84 13.79
CA ALA A 54 12.20 9.14 15.07
C ALA A 54 13.12 7.92 14.95
N GLN A 55 13.73 7.49 16.06
CA GLN A 55 14.56 6.29 16.04
C GLN A 55 13.70 5.03 15.99
N ASN A 56 12.59 4.99 16.72
CA ASN A 56 11.64 3.87 16.73
C ASN A 56 10.19 4.34 16.62
N TYR A 57 9.26 3.41 16.36
CA TYR A 57 7.85 3.74 16.16
C TYR A 57 7.17 4.28 17.43
N ASP A 58 7.58 3.84 18.62
CA ASP A 58 6.96 4.29 19.87
C ASP A 58 7.32 5.76 20.15
N GLN A 59 8.54 6.18 19.80
CA GLN A 59 8.93 7.59 19.75
C GLN A 59 8.13 8.37 18.71
N LEU A 60 8.00 7.87 17.48
CA LEU A 60 7.19 8.54 16.44
C LEU A 60 5.74 8.75 16.90
N SER A 61 5.16 7.73 17.52
CA SER A 61 3.80 7.75 18.08
C SER A 61 3.63 8.83 19.15
N THR A 62 4.65 9.05 19.96
CA THR A 62 4.65 10.06 21.02
C THR A 62 4.84 11.48 20.46
N LEU A 63 5.67 11.66 19.42
CA LEU A 63 5.93 12.96 18.80
C LEU A 63 4.69 13.57 18.16
N GLY A 64 3.71 12.76 17.75
CA GLY A 64 2.51 13.23 17.07
C GLY A 64 2.83 13.97 15.76
N GLY A 65 1.87 14.70 15.22
CA GLY A 65 2.05 15.44 13.96
C GLY A 65 0.73 15.95 13.41
N VAL A 66 0.82 16.76 12.35
CA VAL A 66 -0.33 17.28 11.61
C VAL A 66 -0.88 16.21 10.68
N THR A 67 -2.20 16.10 10.53
CA THR A 67 -2.81 15.15 9.59
C THR A 67 -2.29 15.38 8.16
N GLY A 68 -1.82 14.30 7.51
CA GLY A 68 -1.18 14.32 6.20
C GLY A 68 0.35 14.48 6.23
N GLN A 69 0.93 14.78 7.39
CA GLN A 69 2.38 14.91 7.56
C GLN A 69 3.08 13.55 7.42
N THR A 70 4.25 13.57 6.79
CA THR A 70 5.12 12.39 6.67
C THR A 70 5.94 12.19 7.94
N GLY A 71 6.12 10.94 8.35
CA GLY A 71 7.03 10.53 9.41
C GLY A 71 8.04 9.51 8.88
N TYR A 72 9.19 9.36 9.53
CA TYR A 72 10.19 8.37 9.16
C TYR A 72 10.85 7.76 10.39
N VAL A 73 10.86 6.43 10.46
CA VAL A 73 11.53 5.66 11.51
C VAL A 73 12.83 5.07 10.96
N THR A 74 13.95 5.29 11.62
CA THR A 74 15.28 5.00 11.06
C THR A 74 16.06 3.87 11.74
N ASN A 75 15.75 3.50 12.99
CA ASN A 75 16.56 2.55 13.76
C ASN A 75 15.74 1.72 14.77
N ASP A 76 14.57 1.24 14.34
CA ASP A 76 13.71 0.35 15.13
C ASP A 76 14.16 -1.09 14.97
N GLU A 77 14.66 -1.69 16.05
CA GLU A 77 15.11 -3.08 16.09
C GLU A 77 13.99 -4.10 15.83
N SER A 78 12.72 -3.70 15.98
CA SER A 78 11.55 -4.55 15.68
C SER A 78 11.15 -4.52 14.20
N GLY A 79 11.96 -3.91 13.32
CA GLY A 79 11.70 -3.89 11.87
C GLY A 79 10.65 -2.86 11.43
N ARG A 80 10.17 -1.99 12.32
CA ARG A 80 9.18 -0.94 12.02
C ARG A 80 9.77 0.30 11.31
N ASN A 81 10.91 0.15 10.66
CA ASN A 81 11.60 1.22 9.92
C ASN A 81 10.84 1.64 8.66
N GLY A 82 11.07 2.88 8.22
CA GLY A 82 10.55 3.43 6.98
C GLY A 82 9.54 4.56 7.17
N MET A 83 8.84 4.88 6.08
CA MET A 83 7.92 6.01 6.00
C MET A 83 6.58 5.73 6.67
N TYR A 84 6.02 6.75 7.32
CA TYR A 84 4.68 6.78 7.90
C TYR A 84 3.93 8.03 7.42
N ILE A 85 2.61 7.98 7.45
CA ILE A 85 1.72 9.12 7.17
C ILE A 85 0.83 9.31 8.39
N ARG A 86 0.77 10.53 8.93
CA ARG A 86 -0.10 10.88 10.05
C ARG A 86 -1.55 10.96 9.55
N GLY A 87 -2.40 10.03 10.00
CA GLY A 87 -3.85 10.14 9.86
C GLY A 87 -4.49 10.75 11.10
N ALA A 88 -5.81 10.86 11.14
CA ALA A 88 -6.55 11.35 12.32
C ALA A 88 -6.29 10.50 13.58
N ASN A 89 -6.17 9.16 13.42
CA ASN A 89 -6.14 8.21 14.54
C ASN A 89 -4.74 7.69 14.90
N GLY A 90 -3.70 8.08 14.18
CA GLY A 90 -2.34 7.67 14.48
C GLY A 90 -1.40 7.87 13.30
N TRP A 91 -0.19 7.35 13.46
CA TRP A 91 0.71 7.15 12.33
C TRP A 91 0.36 5.84 11.64
N THR A 92 0.19 5.89 10.32
CA THR A 92 -0.02 4.70 9.49
C THR A 92 1.21 4.48 8.65
N ARG A 93 1.72 3.23 8.60
CA ARG A 93 2.91 2.93 7.81
C ARG A 93 2.62 3.15 6.32
N GLY A 94 3.44 3.95 5.67
CA GLY A 94 3.40 4.16 4.22
C GLY A 94 3.88 2.90 3.49
N GLY A 95 3.25 2.59 2.35
CA GLY A 95 3.74 1.56 1.46
C GLY A 95 5.12 1.97 0.93
N THR A 96 6.12 1.09 1.09
CA THR A 96 7.44 1.28 0.50
C THR A 96 7.73 0.15 -0.47
N THR A 97 8.23 0.50 -1.65
CA THR A 97 8.60 -0.45 -2.72
C THR A 97 10.04 -0.94 -2.62
N ALA A 98 10.87 -0.29 -1.79
CA ALA A 98 12.26 -0.68 -1.56
C ALA A 98 12.90 0.16 -0.44
N PRO A 99 12.99 -0.36 0.79
CA PRO A 99 14.14 -0.08 1.64
C PRO A 99 15.26 -1.04 1.23
N ALA A 100 16.42 -0.51 0.86
CA ALA A 100 17.64 -1.30 0.83
C ALA A 100 17.74 -2.11 2.14
N ASP A 101 18.14 -3.37 2.02
CA ASP A 101 18.15 -4.43 3.04
C ASP A 101 16.90 -5.33 3.05
N GLY A 102 16.98 -6.44 2.34
CA GLY A 102 16.12 -7.62 2.55
C GLY A 102 14.66 -7.53 2.09
N THR A 103 14.22 -6.42 1.49
CA THR A 103 12.84 -6.20 1.02
C THR A 103 12.67 -6.11 -0.50
N ASN A 104 13.61 -6.67 -1.26
CA ASN A 104 13.56 -6.62 -2.72
C ASN A 104 12.66 -7.71 -3.33
N LEU A 105 12.10 -7.45 -4.50
CA LEU A 105 11.62 -8.48 -5.43
C LEU A 105 12.62 -8.59 -6.57
N GLU A 106 13.44 -9.64 -6.55
CA GLU A 106 14.44 -9.90 -7.58
C GLU A 106 13.83 -10.74 -8.69
N LEU A 107 13.96 -10.30 -9.94
CA LEU A 107 13.44 -11.05 -11.08
C LEU A 107 14.38 -12.21 -11.40
N ALA A 108 13.86 -13.44 -11.38
CA ALA A 108 14.66 -14.66 -11.43
C ALA A 108 14.76 -15.26 -12.84
N ASN A 109 13.86 -14.89 -13.75
CA ASN A 109 13.80 -15.47 -15.10
C ASN A 109 13.31 -14.45 -16.12
N ASN A 110 14.21 -13.54 -16.50
CA ASN A 110 13.96 -12.50 -17.50
C ASN A 110 14.08 -13.00 -18.94
N ASP A 111 14.51 -14.25 -19.15
CA ASP A 111 14.65 -14.85 -20.48
C ASP A 111 13.31 -15.42 -20.96
N GLY A 112 12.59 -16.11 -20.07
CA GLY A 112 11.25 -16.65 -20.37
C GLY A 112 10.13 -15.63 -20.20
N TRP A 113 10.24 -14.77 -19.19
CA TRP A 113 9.16 -13.91 -18.72
C TRP A 113 9.64 -12.47 -18.56
N ASP A 114 8.83 -11.50 -18.96
CA ASP A 114 9.05 -10.09 -18.61
C ASP A 114 8.28 -9.82 -17.32
N ALA A 115 8.99 -9.68 -16.21
CA ALA A 115 8.40 -9.43 -14.90
C ALA A 115 8.68 -8.01 -14.39
N THR A 116 9.10 -7.10 -15.27
CA THR A 116 9.52 -5.72 -14.91
C THR A 116 8.43 -4.92 -14.20
N ASP A 117 7.16 -5.19 -14.52
CA ASP A 117 6.00 -4.55 -13.90
C ASP A 117 5.55 -5.21 -12.58
N SER A 118 6.21 -6.29 -12.15
CA SER A 118 5.93 -6.92 -10.86
C SER A 118 6.55 -6.12 -9.71
N LYS A 119 5.83 -6.02 -8.60
CA LYS A 119 6.18 -5.18 -7.43
C LYS A 119 5.75 -5.86 -6.14
N ALA A 120 6.52 -5.66 -5.08
CA ALA A 120 6.16 -6.07 -3.72
C ALA A 120 6.06 -4.83 -2.82
N TYR A 121 5.07 -4.83 -1.94
CA TYR A 121 4.79 -3.76 -1.01
C TYR A 121 4.53 -4.36 0.37
N LEU A 122 5.08 -3.72 1.40
CA LEU A 122 4.69 -3.99 2.79
C LEU A 122 3.69 -2.90 3.22
N PHE A 123 2.46 -3.30 3.49
CA PHE A 123 1.35 -2.41 3.83
C PHE A 123 0.65 -2.91 5.09
N MET A 124 0.72 -2.14 6.17
CA MET A 124 -0.02 -2.41 7.42
C MET A 124 0.14 -3.85 7.96
N GLY A 125 1.37 -4.38 7.96
CA GLY A 125 1.65 -5.75 8.44
C GLY A 125 1.34 -6.86 7.44
N MET A 126 0.70 -6.53 6.32
CA MET A 126 0.48 -7.43 5.21
C MET A 126 1.47 -7.15 4.09
N MET A 127 1.89 -8.22 3.45
CA MET A 127 2.58 -8.15 2.19
C MET A 127 1.52 -8.07 1.08
N LEU A 128 1.75 -7.21 0.09
CA LEU A 128 1.09 -7.21 -1.22
C LEU A 128 2.15 -7.44 -2.32
N VAL A 129 2.11 -8.58 -3.01
CA VAL A 129 2.90 -8.82 -4.23
C VAL A 129 1.95 -8.68 -5.40
N HIS A 130 2.15 -7.65 -6.20
CA HIS A 130 1.54 -7.54 -7.50
C HIS A 130 2.44 -8.22 -8.54
N ILE A 131 1.97 -9.34 -9.07
CA ILE A 131 2.61 -10.03 -10.20
C ILE A 131 1.95 -9.56 -11.48
N ARG A 132 2.78 -9.06 -12.38
CA ARG A 132 2.41 -8.72 -13.76
C ARG A 132 3.56 -9.20 -14.65
N VAL A 133 3.34 -10.32 -15.34
CA VAL A 133 4.36 -10.95 -16.17
C VAL A 133 3.87 -11.20 -17.59
N THR A 134 4.71 -10.90 -18.58
CA THR A 134 4.42 -11.16 -20.00
C THR A 134 5.29 -12.30 -20.50
N ARG A 135 4.72 -13.25 -21.24
CA ARG A 135 5.52 -14.32 -21.85
C ARG A 135 6.36 -13.78 -23.01
N LYS A 136 7.70 -13.85 -22.94
CA LYS A 136 8.60 -13.26 -23.96
C LYS A 136 8.96 -14.19 -25.11
N THR A 137 9.11 -15.48 -24.81
CA THR A 137 9.61 -16.48 -25.76
C THR A 137 8.47 -17.35 -26.27
N ALA A 138 8.78 -18.53 -26.81
CA ALA A 138 7.76 -19.47 -27.28
C ALA A 138 6.71 -19.78 -26.20
N ASN A 139 5.54 -20.25 -26.66
CA ASN A 139 4.41 -20.64 -25.82
C ASN A 139 4.85 -21.49 -24.63
N TRP A 140 4.38 -21.16 -23.44
CA TRP A 140 4.62 -21.93 -22.24
C TRP A 140 3.52 -22.99 -22.09
N THR A 141 3.81 -24.22 -22.51
CA THR A 141 2.89 -25.35 -22.40
C THR A 141 3.34 -26.30 -21.30
N LYS A 142 2.44 -26.57 -20.35
CA LYS A 142 2.73 -27.35 -19.14
C LYS A 142 1.58 -28.26 -18.75
N ASN A 143 1.93 -29.35 -18.07
CA ASN A 143 0.98 -30.20 -17.35
C ASN A 143 0.68 -29.63 -15.96
N CYS A 144 -0.34 -30.18 -15.30
CA CYS A 144 -0.76 -29.71 -13.99
C CYS A 144 0.39 -29.74 -12.97
N TYR A 145 0.45 -28.72 -12.12
CA TYR A 145 1.44 -28.50 -11.06
C TYR A 145 2.89 -28.36 -11.52
N GLN A 146 3.15 -28.22 -12.82
CA GLN A 146 4.48 -27.81 -13.27
C GLN A 146 4.65 -26.30 -13.07
N GLN A 147 5.84 -25.93 -12.58
CA GLN A 147 6.15 -24.60 -12.11
C GLN A 147 7.38 -24.03 -12.81
N GLU A 148 7.47 -22.71 -12.88
CA GLU A 148 8.67 -21.99 -13.30
C GLU A 148 8.88 -20.79 -12.37
N LYS A 149 10.13 -20.58 -11.93
CA LYS A 149 10.45 -19.45 -11.06
C LYS A 149 10.48 -18.18 -11.89
N ILE A 150 9.80 -17.14 -11.42
CA ILE A 150 9.74 -15.83 -12.09
C ILE A 150 10.40 -14.74 -11.24
N ALA A 151 10.36 -14.86 -9.91
CA ALA A 151 10.98 -13.90 -9.03
C ALA A 151 11.38 -14.52 -7.69
N GLN A 152 12.07 -13.73 -6.88
CA GLN A 152 12.54 -14.06 -5.55
C GLN A 152 12.27 -12.87 -4.62
N LEU A 153 11.56 -13.13 -3.53
CA LEU A 153 11.36 -12.18 -2.45
C LEU A 153 12.59 -12.17 -1.52
N GLY A 154 12.99 -10.97 -1.12
CA GLY A 154 13.98 -10.77 -0.09
C GLY A 154 13.52 -11.37 1.25
N PRO A 155 14.46 -11.70 2.16
CA PRO A 155 14.18 -12.41 3.40
C PRO A 155 13.04 -11.83 4.26
N LEU A 156 12.90 -10.50 4.31
CA LEU A 156 11.89 -9.83 5.15
C LEU A 156 10.47 -9.88 4.56
N LEU A 157 10.35 -10.22 3.27
CA LEU A 157 9.07 -10.33 2.56
C LEU A 157 8.56 -11.76 2.43
N ARG A 158 9.32 -12.73 2.95
CA ARG A 158 8.98 -14.14 2.79
C ARG A 158 7.71 -14.47 3.57
N PRO A 159 6.79 -15.23 2.96
CA PRO A 159 5.58 -15.65 3.65
C PRO A 159 5.91 -16.69 4.75
N PRO A 160 5.09 -16.78 5.81
CA PRO A 160 5.21 -17.81 6.84
C PRO A 160 4.92 -19.23 6.33
N GLN A 161 4.21 -19.35 5.20
CA GLN A 161 3.77 -20.61 4.61
C GLN A 161 3.67 -20.49 3.09
N HIS A 162 3.46 -21.61 2.41
CA HIS A 162 3.18 -21.59 0.98
C HIS A 162 1.77 -21.05 0.71
N TYR A 163 1.67 -20.10 -0.21
CA TYR A 163 0.41 -19.54 -0.63
C TYR A 163 0.22 -19.72 -2.14
N HIS A 164 -0.95 -20.23 -2.50
CA HIS A 164 -1.39 -20.37 -3.87
C HIS A 164 -2.44 -19.31 -4.18
N PHE A 165 -2.19 -18.52 -5.22
CA PHE A 165 -3.09 -17.50 -5.72
C PHE A 165 -3.49 -17.80 -7.14
N ARG A 166 -4.73 -17.47 -7.51
CA ARG A 166 -5.19 -17.58 -8.89
C ARG A 166 -4.65 -16.42 -9.72
N GLY A 167 -3.96 -16.73 -10.81
CA GLY A 167 -3.59 -15.75 -11.82
C GLY A 167 -4.68 -15.61 -12.88
N PHE A 168 -4.70 -14.45 -13.51
CA PHE A 168 -5.54 -14.13 -14.67
C PHE A 168 -4.64 -13.92 -15.87
N ALA A 169 -4.99 -14.49 -17.02
CA ALA A 169 -4.15 -14.43 -18.21
C ALA A 169 -4.90 -13.93 -19.44
N THR A 170 -4.23 -13.11 -20.26
CA THR A 170 -4.75 -12.64 -21.55
C THR A 170 -4.29 -13.58 -22.66
N ASN A 171 -5.05 -14.65 -22.94
CA ASN A 171 -4.60 -15.69 -23.86
C ASN A 171 -5.29 -15.70 -25.23
N GLY A 172 -5.94 -14.59 -25.61
CA GLY A 172 -6.45 -14.36 -26.97
C GLY A 172 -7.54 -15.31 -27.47
N GLY A 173 -8.14 -16.15 -26.61
CA GLY A 173 -9.12 -17.17 -26.99
C GLY A 173 -10.22 -17.38 -25.93
N ALA A 174 -11.19 -18.24 -26.24
CA ALA A 174 -12.40 -18.47 -25.42
C ALA A 174 -12.14 -19.14 -24.06
N LYS A 175 -10.97 -19.77 -23.87
CA LYS A 175 -10.58 -20.39 -22.60
C LYS A 175 -9.45 -19.60 -21.95
N VAL A 176 -9.74 -18.99 -20.81
CA VAL A 176 -8.71 -18.41 -19.94
C VAL A 176 -7.89 -19.58 -19.37
N PRO A 177 -6.56 -19.59 -19.53
CA PRO A 177 -5.72 -20.67 -19.03
C PRO A 177 -5.72 -20.65 -17.49
N ASP A 178 -5.77 -21.85 -16.92
CA ASP A 178 -5.84 -22.03 -15.47
C ASP A 178 -4.46 -21.91 -14.82
N VAL A 179 -4.00 -20.68 -14.66
CA VAL A 179 -2.68 -20.38 -14.09
C VAL A 179 -2.78 -19.96 -12.63
N GLY A 180 -1.81 -20.41 -11.84
CA GLY A 180 -1.61 -19.97 -10.46
C GLY A 180 -0.30 -19.21 -10.30
N ILE A 181 -0.21 -18.44 -9.22
CA ILE A 181 1.03 -17.92 -8.69
C ILE A 181 1.22 -18.56 -7.31
N LEU A 182 2.34 -19.26 -7.15
CA LEU A 182 2.75 -19.84 -5.89
C LEU A 182 3.86 -18.98 -5.29
N VAL A 183 3.67 -18.55 -4.04
CA VAL A 183 4.70 -17.89 -3.25
C VAL A 183 5.15 -18.84 -2.13
N GLN A 184 6.43 -19.19 -2.14
CA GLN A 184 7.02 -20.18 -1.24
C GLN A 184 7.69 -19.54 -0.03
N VAL A 185 7.94 -20.33 1.03
CA VAL A 185 8.53 -19.84 2.30
C VAL A 185 9.97 -19.36 2.15
N ASP A 186 10.67 -19.86 1.13
CA ASP A 186 12.01 -19.39 0.77
C ASP A 186 11.97 -18.06 -0.02
N GLY A 187 10.78 -17.53 -0.28
CA GLY A 187 10.54 -16.31 -1.07
C GLY A 187 10.46 -16.54 -2.58
N SER A 188 10.61 -17.78 -3.07
CA SER A 188 10.46 -18.06 -4.49
C SER A 188 9.03 -17.76 -4.94
N VAL A 189 8.90 -16.94 -5.99
CA VAL A 189 7.64 -16.68 -6.67
C VAL A 189 7.63 -17.49 -7.96
N MET A 190 6.66 -18.38 -8.06
CA MET A 190 6.52 -19.33 -9.15
C MET A 190 5.24 -19.04 -9.92
N ILE A 191 5.32 -19.14 -11.24
CA ILE A 191 4.13 -19.39 -12.07
C ILE A 191 3.87 -20.89 -12.10
N GLU A 192 2.61 -21.29 -11.92
CA GLU A 192 2.19 -22.70 -11.92
C GLU A 192 1.03 -22.97 -12.88
N SER A 193 1.04 -24.14 -13.49
CA SER A 193 -0.13 -24.65 -14.22
C SER A 193 -1.09 -25.34 -13.27
N LEU A 194 -2.38 -25.02 -13.34
CA LEU A 194 -3.45 -25.68 -12.58
C LEU A 194 -4.29 -26.63 -13.44
N ALA A 195 -3.87 -26.87 -14.69
CA ALA A 195 -4.53 -27.79 -15.61
C ALA A 195 -3.53 -28.57 -16.47
N ASN A 196 -3.98 -29.70 -17.03
CA ASN A 196 -3.20 -30.47 -17.99
C ASN A 196 -3.21 -29.81 -19.37
N ASN A 197 -2.08 -29.89 -20.09
CA ASN A 197 -1.89 -29.29 -21.41
C ASN A 197 -2.30 -27.80 -21.46
N MET A 198 -2.03 -27.05 -20.39
CA MET A 198 -2.29 -25.62 -20.37
C MET A 198 -1.21 -24.91 -21.17
N THR A 199 -1.63 -23.99 -22.03
CA THR A 199 -0.71 -23.16 -22.82
C THR A 199 -0.91 -21.69 -22.50
N ILE A 200 0.17 -20.99 -22.16
CA ILE A 200 0.26 -19.53 -22.19
C ILE A 200 0.97 -19.13 -23.48
N ASN A 201 0.28 -18.40 -24.34
CA ASN A 201 0.84 -17.95 -25.61
C ASN A 201 1.97 -16.95 -25.39
N LYS A 202 2.88 -16.86 -26.35
CA LYS A 202 3.80 -15.72 -26.44
C LYS A 202 2.99 -14.41 -26.39
N ASP A 203 3.53 -13.40 -25.71
CA ASP A 203 2.96 -12.07 -25.50
C ASP A 203 1.69 -12.04 -24.63
N ALA A 204 1.23 -13.19 -24.12
CA ALA A 204 0.18 -13.22 -23.13
C ALA A 204 0.67 -12.62 -21.80
N LEU A 205 -0.15 -11.76 -21.22
CA LEU A 205 0.04 -11.18 -19.91
C LEU A 205 -0.61 -12.08 -18.85
N ILE A 206 0.05 -12.24 -17.72
CA ILE A 206 -0.49 -12.84 -16.50
C ILE A 206 -0.44 -11.80 -15.40
N THR A 207 -1.54 -11.65 -14.68
CA THR A 207 -1.63 -10.77 -13.51
C THR A 207 -2.18 -11.51 -12.30
N CYS A 208 -1.65 -11.19 -11.13
CA CYS A 208 -2.11 -11.73 -9.84
C CYS A 208 -1.79 -10.74 -8.73
N ALA A 209 -2.76 -10.50 -7.84
CA ALA A 209 -2.52 -9.80 -6.58
C ALA A 209 -2.42 -10.83 -5.46
N CYS A 210 -1.22 -10.99 -4.90
CA CYS A 210 -0.96 -11.89 -3.79
C CYS A 210 -0.97 -11.06 -2.51
N ILE A 211 -1.80 -11.42 -1.54
CA ILE A 211 -1.84 -10.77 -0.23
C ILE A 211 -1.65 -11.85 0.83
N PHE A 212 -0.68 -11.65 1.71
CA PHE A 212 -0.43 -12.58 2.82
C PHE A 212 0.22 -11.86 4.01
N PRO A 213 0.05 -12.38 5.24
CA PRO A 213 0.76 -11.87 6.41
C PRO A 213 2.26 -12.15 6.29
N THR A 214 3.11 -11.30 6.86
CA THR A 214 4.54 -11.61 7.05
C THR A 214 4.78 -12.14 8.46
N VAL A 215 5.90 -12.83 8.66
CA VAL A 215 6.33 -13.36 9.98
C VAL A 215 6.78 -12.29 10.97
N GLN A 216 6.86 -11.01 10.58
CA GLN A 216 7.56 -9.96 11.33
C GLN A 216 6.65 -8.99 12.11
N PHE A 217 5.49 -9.44 12.60
CA PHE A 217 4.64 -8.63 13.48
C PHE A 217 4.15 -9.47 14.67
#